data_AF-A0A356WQ79-F1
#
_entry.id   AF-A0A356WQ79-F1
#
_cell.length_a   1.000
_cell.length_b   1.000
_cell.length_c   1.000
_cell.angle_alpha   90.00
_cell.angle_beta   90.00
_cell.angle_gamma   90.00
#
_symmetry.space_group_name_H-M   'P 1'
#
loop_
_entity.id
_entity.type
_entity.pdbx_description
1 polymer ?
#
loop_
_entity_poly.entity_id
_entity_poly.type
_entity_poly.pdbx_seq_one_letter_code
_entity_poly.pdbx_strand_id
1 'polypeptide(L)'
;MEKNKITQLFGIRYPIIQAGMVWCSGWRLASAVSNSGGLGLIGAGSMHPETLRDHIKKCKMATGKPFGVNIPLMYPQIEEIMQIVMDEKVAIVFTSAGNPKTWTAKLKAEGIIVAHVVSGSKFALKCVEAGVDAVVAEGFEAGG
;
A
#
# COMPACT_ATOMS: atom_id res chain seq x y z
N MET A 1 20.18 7.15 -16.18
CA MET A 1 18.88 6.45 -16.00
C MET A 1 17.81 7.53 -15.97
N GLU A 2 16.91 7.53 -16.95
CA GLU A 2 15.79 8.47 -17.00
C GLU A 2 14.98 8.44 -15.68
N LYS A 3 14.48 9.60 -15.28
CA LYS A 3 13.72 9.82 -14.05
C LYS A 3 12.38 9.07 -14.10
N ASN A 4 12.33 7.84 -13.57
CA ASN A 4 11.10 7.06 -13.50
C ASN A 4 10.13 7.64 -12.46
N LYS A 5 8.90 7.97 -12.87
CA LYS A 5 7.89 8.62 -11.99
C LYS A 5 7.56 7.80 -10.74
N ILE A 6 7.54 6.47 -10.82
CA ILE A 6 7.26 5.57 -9.68
C ILE A 6 8.42 5.57 -8.69
N THR A 7 9.66 5.54 -9.17
CA THR A 7 10.83 5.65 -8.29
C THR A 7 10.86 6.97 -7.52
N GLN A 8 10.47 8.07 -8.18
CA GLN A 8 10.38 9.39 -7.56
C GLN A 8 9.22 9.50 -6.57
N LEU A 9 8.04 9.00 -6.96
CA LEU A 9 6.85 9.04 -6.14
C LEU A 9 7.06 8.29 -4.82
N PHE A 10 7.55 7.05 -4.87
CA PHE A 10 7.71 6.21 -3.68
C PHE A 10 9.08 6.31 -3.00
N GLY A 11 10.04 7.05 -3.58
CA GLY A 11 11.39 7.18 -3.03
C GLY A 11 12.20 5.87 -3.06
N ILE A 12 11.99 5.03 -4.08
CA ILE A 12 12.62 3.70 -4.22
C ILE A 12 13.63 3.67 -5.37
N ARG A 13 14.57 2.71 -5.32
CA ARG A 13 15.63 2.58 -6.34
C ARG A 13 15.13 1.87 -7.60
N TYR A 14 14.36 0.81 -7.42
CA TYR A 14 13.83 -0.01 -8.50
C TYR A 14 12.31 0.17 -8.56
N PRO A 15 11.71 0.36 -9.75
CA PRO A 15 10.26 0.45 -9.92
C PRO A 15 9.61 -0.94 -9.84
N ILE A 16 9.95 -1.69 -8.79
CA ILE A 16 9.49 -3.05 -8.52
C ILE A 16 8.82 -3.03 -7.16
N ILE A 17 7.56 -3.45 -7.13
CA ILE A 17 6.71 -3.44 -5.94
C ILE A 17 6.32 -4.89 -5.65
N GLN A 18 6.57 -5.36 -4.44
CA GLN A 18 6.03 -6.64 -3.97
C GLN A 18 4.61 -6.41 -3.44
N ALA A 19 3.63 -7.02 -4.10
CA ALA A 19 2.21 -6.81 -3.80
C ALA A 19 1.82 -7.35 -2.41
N GLY A 20 0.99 -6.62 -1.68
CA GLY A 20 0.51 -7.07 -0.36
C GLY A 20 -0.50 -8.20 -0.49
N MET A 21 -0.02 -9.43 -0.30
CA MET A 21 -0.80 -10.67 -0.35
C MET A 21 -1.16 -11.13 1.07
N VAL A 22 -2.43 -11.50 1.27
CA VAL A 22 -2.91 -12.12 2.51
C VAL A 22 -2.07 -13.36 2.86
N TRP A 23 -1.77 -13.54 4.14
CA TRP A 23 -0.97 -14.63 4.71
C TRP A 23 0.52 -14.69 4.31
N CYS A 24 0.90 -14.14 3.16
CA CYS A 24 2.29 -14.17 2.67
C CYS A 24 3.07 -12.91 3.08
N SER A 25 2.42 -11.75 3.04
CA SER A 25 3.11 -10.45 3.09
C SER A 25 3.26 -9.90 4.50
N GLY A 26 4.01 -10.64 5.32
CA GLY A 26 4.45 -10.18 6.63
C GLY A 26 5.61 -9.17 6.56
N TRP A 27 6.01 -8.62 7.72
CA TRP A 27 7.08 -7.62 7.81
C TRP A 27 8.43 -8.14 7.29
N ARG A 28 8.71 -9.44 7.42
CA ARG A 28 9.96 -10.05 6.93
C ARG A 28 10.10 -9.92 5.41
N LEU A 29 9.04 -10.23 4.66
CA LEU A 29 9.05 -10.12 3.21
C LEU A 29 9.11 -8.65 2.77
N ALA A 30 8.24 -7.81 3.33
CA ALA A 30 8.17 -6.39 2.98
C ALA A 30 9.49 -5.67 3.25
N SER A 31 10.12 -5.89 4.42
CA SER A 31 11.40 -5.28 4.76
C SER A 31 12.55 -5.79 3.88
N ALA A 32 12.59 -7.08 3.54
CA ALA A 32 13.62 -7.63 2.65
C ALA A 32 13.58 -7.01 1.24
N VAL A 33 12.37 -6.84 0.68
CA VAL A 33 12.18 -6.18 -0.62
C VAL A 33 12.60 -4.71 -0.56
N SER A 34 12.18 -4.01 0.49
CA SER A 34 12.49 -2.59 0.68
C SER A 34 14.00 -2.35 0.86
N ASN A 35 14.68 -3.21 1.63
CA ASN A 35 16.13 -3.19 1.80
C ASN A 35 16.88 -3.48 0.48
N SER A 36 16.28 -4.25 -0.42
CA SER A 36 16.82 -4.53 -1.76
C SER A 36 16.57 -3.40 -2.77
N GLY A 37 15.84 -2.35 -2.39
CA GLY A 37 15.63 -1.15 -3.19
C GLY A 37 14.31 -1.11 -3.97
N GLY A 38 13.46 -2.14 -3.85
CA GLY A 38 12.06 -2.07 -4.31
C GLY A 38 11.14 -1.47 -3.24
N LEU A 39 9.83 -1.64 -3.42
CA LEU A 39 8.82 -1.31 -2.40
C LEU A 39 8.18 -2.60 -1.89
N GLY A 40 8.36 -2.91 -0.61
CA GLY A 40 7.64 -4.01 0.04
C GLY A 40 6.32 -3.53 0.63
N LEU A 41 5.25 -4.33 0.49
CA LEU A 41 3.94 -4.04 1.06
C LEU A 41 3.55 -5.09 2.09
N ILE A 42 3.15 -4.65 3.29
CA ILE A 42 2.51 -5.52 4.28
C ILE A 42 1.06 -5.77 3.84
N GLY A 43 0.60 -7.02 3.84
CA GLY A 43 -0.78 -7.38 3.48
C GLY A 43 -1.71 -7.38 4.68
N ALA A 44 -2.49 -6.31 4.88
CA ALA A 44 -3.36 -6.17 6.07
C ALA A 44 -4.60 -7.07 6.04
N GLY A 45 -5.02 -7.58 4.87
CA GLY A 45 -6.28 -8.30 4.71
C GLY A 45 -6.46 -9.56 5.58
N SER A 46 -5.36 -10.18 6.04
CA SER A 46 -5.39 -11.34 6.95
C SER A 46 -4.96 -11.02 8.38
N MET A 47 -4.81 -9.74 8.73
CA MET A 47 -4.29 -9.31 10.03
C MET A 47 -5.42 -8.72 10.87
N HIS A 48 -5.48 -9.09 12.15
CA HIS A 48 -6.21 -8.28 13.14
C HIS A 48 -5.47 -6.94 13.35
N PRO A 49 -6.16 -5.89 13.85
CA PRO A 49 -5.56 -4.58 14.06
C PRO A 49 -4.22 -4.61 14.82
N GLU A 50 -4.17 -5.31 15.95
CA GLU A 50 -2.93 -5.42 16.73
C GLU A 50 -1.81 -6.19 16.01
N THR A 51 -2.17 -7.20 15.20
CA THR A 51 -1.21 -7.92 14.35
C THR A 51 -0.63 -6.99 13.28
N LEU A 52 -1.46 -6.15 12.65
CA LEU A 52 -0.98 -5.16 11.69
C LEU A 52 -0.03 -4.17 12.36
N ARG A 53 -0.41 -3.64 13.53
CA ARG A 53 0.40 -2.70 14.32
C ARG A 53 1.78 -3.30 14.63
N ASP A 54 1.82 -4.55 15.09
CA ASP A 54 3.07 -5.27 15.36
C ASP A 54 3.92 -5.45 14.09
N HIS A 55 3.31 -5.83 12.97
CA HIS A 55 4.00 -5.96 11.69
C HIS A 55 4.59 -4.64 11.18
N ILE A 56 3.86 -3.52 11.31
CA ILE A 56 4.35 -2.18 10.94
C ILE A 56 5.57 -1.82 11.80
N LYS A 57 5.48 -1.99 13.12
CA LYS A 57 6.60 -1.68 14.04
C LYS A 57 7.83 -2.53 13.74
N LYS A 58 7.67 -3.84 13.54
CA LYS A 58 8.77 -4.74 13.18
C LYS A 58 9.37 -4.40 11.82
N CYS A 59 8.57 -3.99 10.85
CA CYS A 59 9.06 -3.56 9.54
C CYS A 59 9.94 -2.30 9.66
N LYS A 60 9.49 -1.28 10.41
CA LYS A 60 10.29 -0.07 10.69
C LYS A 60 11.62 -0.37 11.39
N MET A 61 11.64 -1.37 12.28
CA MET A 61 12.88 -1.80 12.93
C MET A 61 13.83 -2.53 11.96
N ALA A 62 13.27 -3.25 10.98
CA ALA A 62 14.02 -4.07 10.02
C ALA A 62 14.49 -3.29 8.78
N THR A 63 13.91 -2.13 8.49
CA THR A 63 14.30 -1.29 7.35
C THR A 63 14.15 0.20 7.63
N GLY A 64 15.16 0.98 7.23
CA GLY A 64 15.06 2.44 7.11
C GLY A 64 14.64 2.91 5.72
N LYS A 65 14.24 1.99 4.82
CA LYS A 65 13.77 2.28 3.47
C LYS A 65 12.24 2.34 3.42
N PRO A 66 11.65 3.02 2.42
CA PRO A 66 10.19 3.08 2.28
C PRO A 66 9.57 1.69 2.16
N PHE A 67 8.48 1.48 2.88
CA PHE A 67 7.57 0.34 2.73
C PHE A 67 6.14 0.86 2.80
N GLY A 68 5.17 0.03 2.38
CA GLY A 68 3.76 0.38 2.44
C GLY A 68 2.89 -0.71 3.05
N VAL A 69 1.59 -0.43 3.09
CA VAL A 69 0.57 -1.38 3.55
C VAL A 69 -0.52 -1.50 2.48
N ASN A 70 -0.87 -2.74 2.13
CA ASN A 70 -2.03 -3.04 1.30
C ASN A 70 -3.26 -3.29 2.18
N ILE A 71 -4.36 -2.60 1.89
CA ILE A 71 -5.61 -2.65 2.64
C ILE A 71 -6.80 -2.88 1.68
N PRO A 72 -7.39 -4.08 1.68
CA PRO A 72 -8.69 -4.30 1.05
C PRO A 72 -9.77 -3.49 1.79
N LEU A 73 -10.49 -2.62 1.08
CA LEU A 73 -11.42 -1.67 1.70
C LEU A 73 -12.68 -2.32 2.28
N MET A 74 -12.96 -3.56 1.90
CA MET A 74 -14.03 -4.40 2.46
C MET A 74 -13.66 -5.07 3.79
N TYR A 75 -12.52 -4.74 4.39
CA TYR A 75 -12.10 -5.29 5.68
C TYR A 75 -13.07 -4.89 6.82
N PRO A 76 -13.50 -5.81 7.71
CA PRO A 76 -14.56 -5.52 8.70
C PRO A 76 -14.25 -4.40 9.70
N GLN A 77 -12.99 -4.23 10.11
CA GLN A 77 -12.56 -3.20 11.08
C GLN A 77 -11.72 -2.12 10.36
N ILE A 78 -12.19 -1.68 9.19
CA ILE A 78 -11.42 -0.79 8.30
C ILE A 78 -11.02 0.52 8.98
N GLU A 79 -11.89 1.09 9.82
CA GLU A 79 -11.60 2.35 10.51
C GLU A 79 -10.41 2.21 11.46
N GLU A 80 -10.33 1.11 12.20
CA GLU A 80 -9.24 0.84 13.13
C GLU A 80 -7.92 0.58 12.38
N ILE A 81 -7.96 -0.18 11.29
CA ILE A 81 -6.79 -0.42 10.42
C ILE A 81 -6.27 0.90 9.84
N MET A 82 -7.15 1.75 9.33
CA MET A 82 -6.79 3.06 8.78
C MET A 82 -6.20 3.97 9.87
N GLN A 83 -6.79 3.97 11.07
CA GLN A 83 -6.27 4.73 12.20
C GLN A 83 -4.86 4.27 12.60
N ILE A 84 -4.63 2.96 12.69
CA ILE A 84 -3.30 2.40 12.97
C ILE A 84 -2.27 2.86 11.94
N VAL A 85 -2.62 2.83 10.65
CA VAL A 85 -1.72 3.25 9.57
C VAL A 85 -1.37 4.73 9.65
N MET A 86 -2.33 5.58 10.02
CA MET A 86 -2.10 7.02 10.25
C MET A 86 -1.28 7.28 11.52
N ASP A 87 -1.62 6.64 12.65
CA ASP A 87 -0.92 6.77 13.94
C ASP A 87 0.54 6.30 13.82
N GLU A 88 0.75 5.20 13.10
CA GLU A 88 2.08 4.68 12.80
C GLU A 88 2.76 5.42 11.63
N LYS A 89 2.16 6.47 11.06
CA LYS A 89 2.79 7.30 10.02
C LYS A 89 3.36 6.49 8.85
N VAL A 90 2.61 5.50 8.39
CA VAL A 90 2.97 4.73 7.20
C VAL A 90 2.97 5.67 5.99
N ALA A 91 4.07 5.73 5.24
CA ALA A 91 4.21 6.70 4.16
C ALA A 91 3.39 6.36 2.91
N ILE A 92 3.09 5.07 2.69
CA ILE A 92 2.51 4.58 1.43
C ILE A 92 1.41 3.55 1.72
N VAL A 93 0.23 3.77 1.15
CA VAL A 93 -0.92 2.87 1.28
C VAL A 93 -1.42 2.46 -0.10
N PHE A 94 -1.59 1.15 -0.28
CA PHE A 94 -2.25 0.56 -1.44
C PHE A 94 -3.64 0.10 -1.01
N THR A 95 -4.68 0.54 -1.70
CA THR A 95 -6.06 0.11 -1.44
C THR A 95 -6.59 -0.75 -2.59
N SER A 96 -7.49 -1.67 -2.28
CA SER A 96 -8.15 -2.54 -3.26
C SER A 96 -9.58 -2.85 -2.84
N ALA A 97 -10.35 -3.53 -3.70
CA ALA A 97 -11.67 -4.08 -3.39
C ALA A 97 -12.63 -3.07 -2.71
N GLY A 98 -12.82 -1.89 -3.31
CA GLY A 98 -13.77 -0.89 -2.81
C GLY A 98 -13.70 0.44 -3.56
N ASN A 99 -14.32 1.47 -2.99
CA ASN A 99 -14.35 2.81 -3.60
C ASN A 99 -13.17 3.65 -3.10
N PRO A 100 -12.25 4.12 -3.97
CA PRO A 100 -11.09 4.93 -3.56
C PRO A 100 -11.47 6.26 -2.90
N LYS A 101 -12.67 6.82 -3.19
CA LYS A 101 -13.11 8.12 -2.63
C LYS A 101 -13.32 8.11 -1.11
N THR A 102 -13.47 6.94 -0.48
CA THR A 102 -13.78 6.83 0.95
C THR A 102 -12.63 7.27 1.84
N TRP A 103 -11.39 6.92 1.49
CA TRP A 103 -10.22 7.14 2.36
C TRP A 103 -9.11 7.99 1.73
N THR A 104 -9.08 8.15 0.41
CA THR A 104 -7.96 8.83 -0.28
C THR A 104 -7.72 10.23 0.27
N ALA A 105 -8.75 11.06 0.39
CA ALA A 105 -8.61 12.43 0.89
C ALA A 105 -8.09 12.48 2.33
N LYS A 106 -8.58 11.58 3.21
CA LYS A 106 -8.16 11.51 4.62
C LYS A 106 -6.70 11.07 4.74
N LEU A 107 -6.31 10.02 4.03
CA LEU A 107 -4.92 9.51 4.03
C LEU A 107 -3.95 10.57 3.49
N LYS A 108 -4.31 11.25 2.40
CA LYS A 108 -3.48 12.31 1.82
C LYS A 108 -3.35 13.53 2.72
N ALA A 109 -4.38 13.86 3.51
CA ALA A 109 -4.29 14.93 4.51
C ALA A 109 -3.23 14.64 5.60
N GLU A 110 -2.95 13.36 5.88
CA GLU A 110 -1.87 12.90 6.75
C GLU A 110 -0.51 12.77 6.03
N GLY A 111 -0.42 13.19 4.76
CA GLY A 111 0.80 13.09 3.95
C GLY A 111 1.10 11.69 3.41
N ILE A 112 0.13 10.77 3.45
CA ILE A 112 0.28 9.41 2.95
C ILE A 112 0.07 9.38 1.44
N ILE A 113 0.98 8.72 0.72
CA ILE A 113 0.85 8.46 -0.72
C ILE A 113 -0.12 7.31 -0.92
N VAL A 114 -1.15 7.51 -1.76
CA VAL A 114 -2.21 6.53 -1.98
C VAL A 114 -2.13 5.96 -3.39
N ALA A 115 -2.03 4.63 -3.48
CA ALA A 115 -2.25 3.88 -4.71
C ALA A 115 -3.53 3.04 -4.61
N HIS A 116 -4.22 2.84 -5.73
CA HIS A 116 -5.42 1.99 -5.77
C HIS A 116 -5.33 0.94 -6.88
N VAL A 117 -5.69 -0.30 -6.56
CA VAL A 117 -5.75 -1.42 -7.51
C VAL A 117 -7.05 -1.36 -8.31
N VAL A 118 -6.95 -1.52 -9.63
CA VAL A 118 -8.08 -1.46 -10.57
C VAL A 118 -7.99 -2.59 -11.59
N SER A 119 -9.15 -3.10 -11.99
CA SER A 119 -9.28 -4.17 -13.00
C SER A 119 -9.68 -3.65 -14.39
N GLY A 120 -9.69 -2.33 -14.60
CA GLY A 120 -10.06 -1.76 -15.90
C GLY A 120 -10.01 -0.23 -15.96
N SER A 121 -9.99 0.29 -17.18
CA SER A 121 -9.79 1.72 -17.47
C SER A 121 -10.86 2.62 -16.85
N LYS A 122 -12.13 2.19 -16.83
CA LYS A 122 -13.22 2.95 -16.19
C LYS A 122 -12.98 3.16 -14.69
N PHE A 123 -12.41 2.18 -14.00
CA PHE A 123 -12.08 2.29 -12.58
C PHE A 123 -10.81 3.13 -12.37
N ALA A 124 -9.83 3.05 -13.27
CA ALA A 124 -8.65 3.92 -13.25
C ALA A 124 -9.05 5.41 -13.30
N LEU A 125 -9.99 5.79 -14.17
CA LEU A 125 -10.50 7.17 -14.25
C LEU A 125 -11.15 7.62 -12.94
N LYS A 126 -11.94 6.75 -12.30
CA LYS A 126 -12.54 7.04 -10.98
C LYS A 126 -11.49 7.24 -9.88
N CYS A 127 -10.34 6.56 -9.98
CA CYS A 127 -9.24 6.75 -9.05
C CYS A 127 -8.58 8.12 -9.26
N VAL A 128 -8.41 8.55 -10.51
CA VAL A 128 -7.92 9.91 -10.83
C VAL A 128 -8.86 10.96 -10.25
N GLU A 129 -10.18 10.82 -10.44
CA GLU A 129 -11.17 11.71 -9.82
C GLU A 129 -11.13 11.70 -8.28
N ALA A 130 -10.79 10.56 -7.67
CA ALA A 130 -10.63 10.43 -6.23
C ALA A 130 -9.32 11.06 -5.71
N GLY A 131 -8.41 11.44 -6.60
CA GLY A 131 -7.14 12.07 -6.27
C GLY A 131 -6.07 11.11 -5.77
N VAL A 132 -6.10 9.82 -6.17
CA VAL A 132 -5.01 8.89 -5.86
C VAL A 132 -3.72 9.31 -6.57
N ASP A 133 -2.57 8.95 -6.01
CA ASP A 133 -1.25 9.30 -6.56
C ASP A 133 -0.77 8.30 -7.63
N ALA A 134 -1.25 7.05 -7.56
CA ALA A 134 -0.97 6.01 -8.54
C ALA A 134 -2.12 5.00 -8.66
N VAL A 135 -2.16 4.29 -9.79
CA VAL A 135 -3.05 3.14 -9.99
C VAL A 135 -2.23 1.89 -10.28
N VAL A 136 -2.68 0.75 -9.76
CA VAL A 136 -2.17 -0.57 -10.14
C VAL A 136 -3.22 -1.20 -11.06
N ALA A 137 -2.90 -1.33 -12.35
CA ALA A 137 -3.75 -2.06 -13.29
C ALA A 137 -3.43 -3.55 -13.18
N GLU A 138 -4.33 -4.31 -12.59
CA GLU A 138 -4.15 -5.75 -12.36
C GLU A 138 -4.80 -6.55 -13.49
N GLY A 139 -4.02 -7.45 -14.09
CA GLY A 139 -4.43 -8.29 -15.20
C GLY A 139 -5.22 -9.52 -14.75
N PHE A 140 -5.92 -10.15 -15.70
CA PHE A 140 -6.71 -11.36 -15.46
C PHE A 140 -5.87 -12.54 -14.95
N GLU A 141 -4.60 -12.59 -15.35
CA GLU A 141 -3.64 -13.63 -14.99
C GLU A 141 -3.10 -13.54 -13.55
N ALA A 142 -3.42 -12.46 -12.82
CA ALA A 142 -3.02 -12.31 -11.43
C ALA A 142 -3.71 -13.35 -10.54
N GLY A 143 -3.01 -13.81 -9.51
CA GLY A 143 -3.59 -14.71 -8.51
C GLY A 143 -4.35 -13.96 -7.44
N GLY A 144 -5.58 -14.39 -7.13
CA GLY A 144 -6.42 -13.82 -6.08
C GLY A 144 -7.75 -13.27 -6.59
#